data_AF-A0A949MDC3-F1
#
_entry.id   AF-A0A949MDC3-F1
#
_cell.length_a   1.000
_cell.length_b   1.000
_cell.length_c   1.000
_cell.angle_alpha   90.00
_cell.angle_beta   90.00
_cell.angle_gamma   90.00
#
_symmetry.space_group_name_H-M   'P 1'
#
loop_
_entity.id
_entity.type
_entity.pdbx_description
1 polymer ?
#
loop_
_entity_poly.entity_id
_entity_poly.type
_entity_poly.pdbx_seq_one_letter_code
_entity_poly.pdbx_strand_id
1 'polypeptide(L)'
;MRSEKLYLSKLRLVSSALYFWLISVFSLLGHVHGDPLTAQRLGDLPASERQAWQEYLDRSNAWRKRIQDIYASEATVIRGWKPKLASEGSDFRLPEKKSSDWYSGPEAIALSDVLISYQNPSGGWSKHVSVDQGPRSAGVHWSSQGTVDHPRYVGTFDNGSTTNQLLFLARVYRHTKSKEVLQSIQSGLRYILNAQYPNGGWPQVYPLEGGYHDDITFNDDAMVHVLSV
;
A
#
# COMPACT_ATOMS: atom_id res chain seq x y z
N MET A 1 25.67 18.82 71.90
CA MET A 1 24.73 19.95 72.07
C MET A 1 24.78 20.76 70.78
N ARG A 2 23.63 20.87 70.07
CA ARG A 2 23.37 21.63 68.82
C ARG A 2 24.08 21.18 67.52
N SER A 3 23.39 20.40 66.68
CA SER A 3 22.69 20.88 65.46
C SER A 3 22.58 19.81 64.36
N GLU A 4 21.67 18.83 64.51
CA GLU A 4 21.28 17.92 63.41
C GLU A 4 19.75 17.72 63.39
N LYS A 5 19.03 18.84 63.42
CA LYS A 5 17.58 18.86 63.15
C LYS A 5 17.26 20.04 62.24
N LEU A 6 17.70 19.98 60.99
CA LEU A 6 17.22 20.91 59.95
C LEU A 6 17.45 20.45 58.50
N TYR A 7 17.33 19.14 58.19
CA TYR A 7 17.50 18.67 56.80
C TYR A 7 16.46 17.64 56.34
N LEU A 8 15.27 17.61 56.94
CA LEU A 8 14.16 16.75 56.49
C LEU A 8 12.80 17.46 56.50
N SER A 9 12.74 18.71 56.05
CA SER A 9 11.47 19.44 55.86
C SER A 9 11.39 20.27 54.57
N LYS A 10 12.21 19.96 53.55
CA LYS A 10 12.13 20.59 52.22
C LYS A 10 12.06 19.56 51.07
N LEU A 11 11.35 18.45 51.29
CA LEU A 11 11.10 17.46 50.24
C LEU A 11 9.62 17.06 50.12
N ARG A 12 8.71 18.04 50.24
CA ARG A 12 7.30 17.87 49.87
C ARG A 12 6.72 19.22 49.46
N LEU A 13 6.98 19.66 48.22
CA LEU A 13 6.16 20.60 47.44
C LEU A 13 6.87 20.94 46.11
N VAL A 14 7.19 19.91 45.31
CA VAL A 14 7.38 20.05 43.86
C VAL A 14 6.68 18.87 43.19
N SER A 15 5.41 18.69 43.51
CA SER A 15 4.54 17.70 42.88
C SER A 15 3.21 18.38 42.62
N SER A 16 3.09 19.00 41.43
CA SER A 16 1.83 19.26 40.69
C SER A 16 1.97 20.37 39.61
N ALA A 17 2.94 21.28 39.69
CA ALA A 17 3.05 22.39 38.72
C ALA A 17 3.89 22.10 37.46
N LEU A 18 4.82 21.12 37.50
CA LEU A 18 5.68 20.80 36.34
C LEU A 18 5.06 19.77 35.38
N TYR A 19 4.06 19.00 35.82
CA TYR A 19 3.42 17.97 34.98
C TYR A 19 2.35 18.54 34.05
N PHE A 20 1.80 19.71 34.37
CA PHE A 20 0.82 20.41 33.52
C PHE A 20 1.44 21.27 32.40
N TRP A 21 2.77 21.46 32.40
CA TRP A 21 3.48 22.19 31.36
C TRP A 21 4.10 21.28 30.26
N LEU A 22 4.16 19.96 30.49
CA LEU A 22 4.65 19.01 29.48
C LEU A 22 3.54 18.38 28.62
N ILE A 23 2.27 18.51 29.00
CA ILE A 23 1.12 18.01 28.23
C ILE A 23 0.52 19.08 27.30
N SER A 24 0.85 20.36 27.51
CA SER A 24 0.25 21.48 26.74
C SER A 24 1.12 22.00 25.59
N VAL A 25 2.32 21.46 25.35
CA VAL A 25 3.17 21.86 24.22
C VAL A 25 3.03 20.94 23.00
N PHE A 26 2.44 19.75 23.16
CA PHE A 26 2.22 18.83 22.02
C PHE A 26 0.99 19.16 21.16
N SER A 27 0.13 20.10 21.58
CA SER A 27 -1.09 20.47 20.84
C SER A 27 -0.94 21.66 19.91
N LEU A 28 0.28 22.16 19.68
CA LEU A 28 0.57 23.33 18.83
C LEU A 28 1.46 23.03 17.62
N LEU A 29 1.85 21.78 17.41
CA LEU A 29 2.38 21.34 16.12
C LEU A 29 1.19 21.00 15.23
N GLY A 30 0.81 21.96 14.37
CA GLY A 30 -0.13 21.67 13.29
C GLY A 30 0.33 20.43 12.55
N HIS A 31 -0.59 19.50 12.29
CA HIS A 31 -0.28 18.34 11.47
C HIS A 31 0.10 18.85 10.08
N VAL A 32 1.38 18.80 9.73
CA VAL A 32 1.82 19.04 8.36
C VAL A 32 1.34 17.83 7.57
N HIS A 33 0.30 18.03 6.76
CA HIS A 33 -0.15 16.99 5.84
C HIS A 33 0.86 16.83 4.71
N GLY A 34 1.13 15.60 4.28
CA GLY A 34 1.91 15.36 3.07
C GLY A 34 1.18 15.98 1.87
N ASP A 35 1.84 16.89 1.17
CA ASP A 35 1.27 17.56 0.01
C ASP A 35 1.21 16.58 -1.18
N PRO A 36 0.09 16.48 -1.90
CA PRO A 36 0.02 15.64 -3.10
C PRO A 36 1.08 16.05 -4.13
N LEU A 37 1.53 15.11 -4.97
CA LEU A 37 2.40 15.44 -6.10
C LEU A 37 1.55 16.06 -7.22
N THR A 38 1.46 17.38 -7.25
CA THR A 38 0.64 18.14 -8.21
C THR A 38 1.45 18.75 -9.35
N ALA A 39 0.78 19.14 -10.42
CA ALA A 39 1.39 19.91 -11.52
C ALA A 39 2.02 21.23 -11.03
N GLN A 40 1.49 21.83 -9.96
CA GLN A 40 2.08 23.03 -9.35
C GLN A 40 3.45 22.72 -8.74
N ARG A 41 3.57 21.63 -7.97
CA ARG A 41 4.87 21.20 -7.41
C ARG A 41 5.89 20.85 -8.48
N LEU A 42 5.45 20.37 -9.65
CA LEU A 42 6.35 20.18 -10.80
C LEU A 42 6.94 21.49 -11.32
N GLY A 43 6.20 22.60 -11.25
CA GLY A 43 6.68 23.92 -11.64
C GLY A 43 7.87 24.39 -10.81
N ASP A 44 7.92 23.97 -9.54
CA ASP A 44 8.96 24.35 -8.58
C ASP A 44 10.26 23.54 -8.74
N LEU A 45 10.24 22.43 -9.51
CA LEU A 45 11.42 21.60 -9.75
C LEU A 45 12.42 22.27 -10.70
N PRO A 46 13.73 21.90 -10.63
CA PRO A 46 14.71 22.26 -11.63
C PRO A 46 14.25 21.85 -13.03
N ALA A 47 14.50 22.69 -14.04
CA ALA A 47 14.05 22.44 -15.42
C ALA A 47 14.50 21.08 -15.98
N SER A 48 15.67 20.59 -15.54
CA SER A 48 16.22 19.28 -15.90
C SER A 48 15.41 18.09 -15.37
N GLU A 49 14.61 18.28 -14.33
CA GLU A 49 13.84 17.20 -13.69
C GLU A 49 12.37 17.18 -14.12
N ARG A 50 11.82 18.34 -14.53
CA ARG A 50 10.38 18.51 -14.80
C ARG A 50 9.82 17.49 -15.79
N GLN A 51 10.56 17.19 -16.85
CA GLN A 51 10.09 16.25 -17.87
C GLN A 51 9.88 14.84 -17.30
N ALA A 52 10.86 14.31 -16.57
CA ALA A 52 10.79 12.96 -16.01
C ALA A 52 9.62 12.81 -15.01
N TRP A 53 9.39 13.86 -14.21
CA TRP A 53 8.27 13.89 -13.27
C TRP A 53 6.91 14.09 -13.95
N GLN A 54 6.84 14.87 -15.03
CA GLN A 54 5.62 14.99 -15.84
C GLN A 54 5.25 13.64 -16.47
N GLU A 55 6.23 12.95 -17.09
CA GLU A 55 6.02 11.62 -17.66
C GLU A 55 5.60 10.59 -16.60
N TYR A 56 6.13 10.70 -15.38
CA TYR A 56 5.68 9.89 -14.24
C TYR A 56 4.21 10.15 -13.89
N LEU A 57 3.80 11.41 -13.76
CA LEU A 57 2.41 11.77 -13.45
C LEU A 57 1.45 11.34 -14.55
N ASP A 58 1.83 11.53 -15.82
CA ASP A 58 1.01 11.14 -16.96
C ASP A 58 0.80 9.62 -16.99
N ARG A 59 1.85 8.85 -16.73
CA ARG A 59 1.77 7.38 -16.63
C ARG A 59 0.88 6.94 -15.46
N SER A 60 1.03 7.56 -14.30
CA SER A 60 0.18 7.32 -13.12
C SER A 60 -1.30 7.60 -13.45
N ASN A 61 -1.60 8.75 -14.03
CA ASN A 61 -2.95 9.14 -14.44
C ASN A 61 -3.54 8.19 -15.50
N ALA A 62 -2.73 7.79 -16.48
CA ALA A 62 -3.14 6.84 -17.51
C ALA A 62 -3.51 5.47 -16.91
N TRP A 63 -2.74 4.97 -15.94
CA TRP A 63 -3.09 3.74 -15.23
C TRP A 63 -4.36 3.89 -14.42
N ARG A 64 -4.53 4.98 -13.67
CA ARG A 64 -5.77 5.22 -12.89
C ARG A 64 -6.99 5.20 -13.81
N LYS A 65 -6.92 5.90 -14.94
CA LYS A 65 -7.98 5.92 -15.94
C LYS A 65 -8.24 4.52 -16.51
N ARG A 66 -7.18 3.78 -16.88
CA ARG A 66 -7.32 2.43 -17.44
C ARG A 66 -7.97 1.45 -16.48
N ILE A 67 -7.64 1.50 -15.19
CA ILE A 67 -8.28 0.67 -14.17
C ILE A 67 -9.77 0.99 -14.08
N GLN A 68 -10.13 2.27 -14.06
CA GLN A 68 -11.53 2.72 -14.05
C GLN A 68 -12.28 2.28 -15.32
N ASP A 69 -11.67 2.42 -16.49
CA ASP A 69 -12.27 2.03 -17.77
C ASP A 69 -12.52 0.51 -17.82
N ILE A 70 -11.58 -0.31 -17.34
CA ILE A 70 -11.75 -1.77 -17.31
C ILE A 70 -12.88 -2.14 -16.33
N TYR A 71 -12.88 -1.57 -15.12
CA TYR A 71 -13.96 -1.80 -14.15
C TYR A 71 -15.33 -1.42 -14.72
N ALA A 72 -15.44 -0.25 -15.36
CA ALA A 72 -16.66 0.18 -16.02
C ALA A 72 -17.07 -0.75 -17.16
N SER A 73 -16.11 -1.26 -17.94
CA SER A 73 -16.40 -2.20 -19.03
C SER A 73 -16.96 -3.53 -18.51
N GLU A 74 -16.43 -4.05 -17.41
CA GLU A 74 -16.94 -5.28 -16.76
C GLU A 74 -18.38 -5.10 -16.28
N ALA A 75 -18.76 -3.89 -15.86
CA ALA A 75 -20.11 -3.57 -15.42
C ALA A 75 -21.15 -3.63 -16.55
N THR A 76 -20.77 -3.22 -17.77
CA THR A 76 -21.73 -3.08 -18.89
C THR A 76 -22.33 -4.39 -19.37
N VAL A 77 -21.64 -5.51 -19.14
CA VAL A 77 -22.09 -6.84 -19.60
C VAL A 77 -22.91 -7.59 -18.53
N ILE A 78 -23.06 -7.03 -17.34
CA ILE A 78 -23.74 -7.67 -16.21
C ILE A 78 -25.15 -7.07 -16.05
N ARG A 79 -26.19 -7.87 -16.35
CA ARG A 79 -27.58 -7.44 -16.20
C ARG A 79 -27.91 -7.17 -14.73
N GLY A 80 -28.42 -5.98 -14.42
CA GLY A 80 -28.78 -5.60 -13.05
C GLY A 80 -27.57 -5.40 -12.14
N TRP A 81 -26.40 -5.14 -12.73
CA TRP A 81 -25.16 -4.89 -12.00
C TRP A 81 -25.32 -3.80 -10.94
N LYS A 82 -24.66 -4.02 -9.82
CA LYS A 82 -24.52 -3.04 -8.75
C LYS A 82 -23.03 -2.84 -8.47
N PRO A 83 -22.55 -1.59 -8.42
CA PRO A 83 -21.16 -1.32 -8.13
C PRO A 83 -20.77 -1.89 -6.75
N LYS A 84 -19.63 -2.58 -6.68
CA LYS A 84 -19.20 -3.27 -5.45
C LYS A 84 -17.67 -3.27 -5.31
N LEU A 85 -17.19 -2.94 -4.12
CA LEU A 85 -15.80 -3.12 -3.72
C LEU A 85 -15.47 -4.60 -3.42
N ALA A 86 -14.20 -4.97 -3.43
CA ALA A 86 -13.77 -6.26 -2.92
C ALA A 86 -14.23 -6.44 -1.47
N SER A 87 -14.47 -7.68 -1.07
CA SER A 87 -14.75 -7.98 0.34
C SER A 87 -13.52 -7.67 1.19
N GLU A 88 -13.73 -7.00 2.32
CA GLU A 88 -12.67 -6.68 3.25
C GLU A 88 -12.18 -7.93 3.98
N GLY A 89 -10.86 -8.01 4.22
CA GLY A 89 -10.19 -9.08 4.94
C GLY A 89 -8.94 -8.59 5.65
N SER A 90 -8.14 -9.51 6.20
CA SER A 90 -6.87 -9.19 6.82
C SER A 90 -5.78 -8.84 5.79
N ASP A 91 -4.66 -8.30 6.26
CA ASP A 91 -3.45 -8.20 5.44
C ASP A 91 -3.04 -9.58 4.92
N PHE A 92 -2.68 -9.65 3.63
CA PHE A 92 -2.09 -10.87 3.10
C PHE A 92 -0.68 -11.06 3.67
N ARG A 93 -0.49 -12.15 4.40
CA ARG A 93 0.81 -12.57 4.95
C ARG A 93 1.24 -13.87 4.26
N LEU A 94 2.54 -14.00 4.03
CA LEU A 94 3.11 -15.22 3.49
C LEU A 94 2.78 -16.41 4.41
N PRO A 95 2.27 -17.54 3.89
CA PRO A 95 2.03 -18.73 4.69
C PRO A 95 3.31 -19.21 5.37
N GLU A 96 3.29 -19.23 6.70
CA GLU A 96 4.43 -19.68 7.51
C GLU A 96 4.56 -21.21 7.48
N LYS A 97 5.81 -21.68 7.57
CA LYS A 97 6.16 -23.10 7.83
C LYS A 97 5.53 -24.11 6.86
N LYS A 98 5.26 -23.70 5.61
CA LYS A 98 4.84 -24.62 4.54
C LYS A 98 6.04 -25.35 3.94
N SER A 99 5.87 -26.65 3.67
CA SER A 99 6.86 -27.45 2.96
C SER A 99 6.99 -27.00 1.50
N SER A 100 8.07 -27.40 0.82
CA SER A 100 8.28 -27.12 -0.61
C SER A 100 7.10 -27.61 -1.46
N ASP A 101 6.68 -28.86 -1.22
CA ASP A 101 5.65 -29.54 -2.02
C ASP A 101 4.26 -28.91 -1.87
N TRP A 102 4.01 -28.22 -0.74
CA TRP A 102 2.75 -27.51 -0.52
C TRP A 102 2.52 -26.43 -1.59
N TYR A 103 3.57 -25.78 -2.10
CA TYR A 103 3.46 -24.74 -3.14
C TYR A 103 3.04 -25.27 -4.52
N SER A 104 3.05 -26.60 -4.72
CA SER A 104 2.45 -27.28 -5.87
C SER A 104 1.15 -28.00 -5.53
N GLY A 105 0.68 -27.91 -4.28
CA GLY A 105 -0.56 -28.51 -3.82
C GLY A 105 -1.81 -27.71 -4.20
N PRO A 106 -3.01 -28.33 -4.10
CA PRO A 106 -4.26 -27.72 -4.52
C PRO A 106 -4.58 -26.42 -3.75
N GLU A 107 -4.25 -26.32 -2.46
CA GLU A 107 -4.49 -25.11 -1.69
C GLU A 107 -3.64 -23.93 -2.16
N ALA A 108 -2.36 -24.16 -2.48
CA ALA A 108 -1.48 -23.11 -2.97
C ALA A 108 -1.86 -22.65 -4.38
N ILE A 109 -2.29 -23.58 -5.24
CA ILE A 109 -2.79 -23.28 -6.58
C ILE A 109 -4.07 -22.43 -6.48
N ALA A 110 -5.05 -22.86 -5.67
CA ALA A 110 -6.28 -22.10 -5.47
C ALA A 110 -6.01 -20.70 -4.92
N LEU A 111 -5.11 -20.56 -3.93
CA LEU A 111 -4.71 -19.26 -3.43
C LEU A 111 -4.01 -18.41 -4.52
N SER A 112 -3.19 -19.01 -5.38
CA SER A 112 -2.56 -18.30 -6.49
C SER A 112 -3.58 -17.76 -7.49
N ASP A 113 -4.64 -18.54 -7.79
CA ASP A 113 -5.72 -18.10 -8.68
C ASP A 113 -6.50 -16.92 -8.08
N VAL A 114 -6.77 -16.97 -6.76
CA VAL A 114 -7.37 -15.84 -6.03
C VAL A 114 -6.48 -14.59 -6.15
N LEU A 115 -5.20 -14.69 -5.82
CA LEU A 115 -4.29 -13.55 -5.88
C LEU A 115 -4.18 -12.98 -7.29
N ILE A 116 -4.05 -13.82 -8.31
CA ILE A 116 -3.99 -13.38 -9.72
C ILE A 116 -5.27 -12.63 -10.09
N SER A 117 -6.45 -13.11 -9.69
CA SER A 117 -7.73 -12.45 -10.00
C SER A 117 -7.89 -11.07 -9.35
N TYR A 118 -7.25 -10.84 -8.20
CA TYR A 118 -7.22 -9.56 -7.49
C TYR A 118 -6.02 -8.68 -7.84
N GLN A 119 -5.14 -9.11 -8.76
CA GLN A 119 -4.11 -8.22 -9.30
C GLN A 119 -4.79 -7.15 -10.16
N ASN A 120 -4.58 -5.88 -9.81
CA ASN A 120 -5.18 -4.78 -10.58
C ASN A 120 -4.49 -4.65 -11.95
N PRO A 121 -5.12 -3.99 -12.95
CA PRO A 121 -4.56 -3.86 -14.29
C PRO A 121 -3.17 -3.22 -14.41
N SER A 122 -2.73 -2.42 -13.42
CA SER A 122 -1.38 -1.87 -13.38
C SER A 122 -0.32 -2.84 -12.83
N GLY A 123 -0.76 -3.96 -12.22
CA GLY A 123 0.06 -5.07 -11.72
C GLY A 123 0.19 -5.15 -10.19
N GLY A 124 -0.34 -4.17 -9.45
CA GLY A 124 -0.30 -4.15 -7.98
C GLY A 124 -1.48 -4.85 -7.31
N TRP A 125 -1.44 -4.91 -5.99
CA TRP A 125 -2.53 -5.43 -5.15
C TRP A 125 -2.97 -4.40 -4.10
N SER A 126 -4.26 -4.40 -3.79
CA SER A 126 -4.81 -3.67 -2.65
C SER A 126 -4.51 -4.40 -1.34
N LYS A 127 -4.45 -3.64 -0.25
CA LYS A 127 -4.49 -4.19 1.10
C LYS A 127 -5.91 -4.59 1.48
N HIS A 128 -6.03 -5.41 2.53
CA HIS A 128 -7.29 -5.77 3.20
C HIS A 128 -8.33 -6.39 2.26
N VAL A 129 -7.91 -7.12 1.24
CA VAL A 129 -8.81 -7.89 0.37
C VAL A 129 -8.90 -9.31 0.91
N SER A 130 -10.13 -9.79 1.15
CA SER A 130 -10.36 -11.15 1.60
C SER A 130 -10.02 -12.17 0.50
N VAL A 131 -9.09 -13.07 0.80
CA VAL A 131 -8.75 -14.21 -0.07
C VAL A 131 -9.66 -15.42 0.15
N ASP A 132 -10.43 -15.43 1.25
CA ASP A 132 -11.31 -16.55 1.61
C ASP A 132 -12.61 -16.59 0.79
N GLN A 133 -12.93 -15.49 0.11
CA GLN A 133 -14.12 -15.38 -0.75
C GLN A 133 -13.90 -15.96 -2.15
N GLY A 134 -12.72 -16.51 -2.42
CA GLY A 134 -12.36 -17.03 -3.74
C GLY A 134 -12.02 -15.93 -4.75
N PRO A 135 -11.88 -16.29 -6.05
CA PRO A 135 -11.43 -15.36 -7.08
C PRO A 135 -12.37 -14.17 -7.27
N ARG A 136 -11.79 -13.02 -7.66
CA ARG A 136 -12.54 -11.80 -8.01
C ARG A 136 -13.48 -12.08 -9.18
N SER A 137 -14.77 -11.76 -9.00
CA SER A 137 -15.75 -11.74 -10.08
C SER A 137 -15.64 -10.46 -10.91
N ALA A 138 -15.93 -10.54 -12.20
CA ALA A 138 -16.09 -9.36 -13.06
C ALA A 138 -17.12 -8.38 -12.45
N GLY A 139 -16.80 -7.08 -12.48
CA GLY A 139 -17.63 -6.03 -11.91
C GLY A 139 -17.49 -5.85 -10.40
N VAL A 140 -16.59 -6.59 -9.74
CA VAL A 140 -16.12 -6.31 -8.38
C VAL A 140 -14.79 -5.56 -8.46
N HIS A 141 -14.67 -4.43 -7.75
CA HIS A 141 -13.45 -3.64 -7.75
C HIS A 141 -12.28 -4.40 -7.10
N TRP A 142 -11.04 -4.09 -7.49
CA TRP A 142 -9.83 -4.73 -6.93
C TRP A 142 -9.47 -4.29 -5.51
N SER A 143 -10.12 -3.25 -4.99
CA SER A 143 -9.90 -2.71 -3.65
C SER A 143 -11.14 -2.92 -2.80
N SER A 144 -10.92 -3.12 -1.50
CA SER A 144 -11.94 -3.18 -0.45
C SER A 144 -12.17 -1.84 0.27
N GLN A 145 -11.35 -0.81 0.00
CA GLN A 145 -11.40 0.46 0.73
C GLN A 145 -11.88 1.64 -0.13
N GLY A 146 -12.46 2.63 0.54
CA GLY A 146 -13.02 3.84 -0.08
C GLY A 146 -14.47 3.65 -0.53
N THR A 147 -14.82 4.24 -1.66
CA THR A 147 -16.10 4.00 -2.34
C THR A 147 -15.83 3.50 -3.75
N VAL A 148 -16.85 3.01 -4.46
CA VAL A 148 -16.65 2.58 -5.84
C VAL A 148 -16.26 3.74 -6.76
N ASP A 149 -16.78 4.95 -6.50
CA ASP A 149 -16.45 6.15 -7.27
C ASP A 149 -15.07 6.72 -6.89
N HIS A 150 -14.62 6.45 -5.66
CA HIS A 150 -13.34 6.88 -5.12
C HIS A 150 -12.64 5.74 -4.37
N PRO A 151 -12.20 4.69 -5.09
CA PRO A 151 -11.57 3.54 -4.47
C PRO A 151 -10.18 3.94 -3.95
N ARG A 152 -9.82 3.40 -2.78
CA ARG A 152 -8.56 3.72 -2.10
C ARG A 152 -7.63 2.51 -2.13
N TYR A 153 -6.32 2.73 -2.09
CA TYR A 153 -5.30 1.68 -2.05
C TYR A 153 -5.42 0.65 -3.19
N VAL A 154 -5.82 1.09 -4.40
CA VAL A 154 -6.08 0.18 -5.54
C VAL A 154 -4.87 -0.69 -5.88
N GLY A 155 -3.67 -0.12 -5.75
CA GLY A 155 -2.40 -0.82 -5.63
C GLY A 155 -1.57 -0.13 -4.55
N THR A 156 -1.00 -0.89 -3.63
CA THR A 156 -0.22 -0.30 -2.53
C THR A 156 0.93 -1.21 -2.10
N PHE A 157 1.95 -0.60 -1.50
CA PHE A 157 3.03 -1.28 -0.78
C PHE A 157 2.79 -1.33 0.73
N ASP A 158 1.72 -0.68 1.19
CA ASP A 158 1.34 -0.64 2.59
C ASP A 158 0.98 -2.04 3.11
N ASN A 159 1.30 -2.30 4.38
CA ASN A 159 1.12 -3.59 5.05
C ASN A 159 1.71 -4.80 4.29
N GLY A 160 2.79 -4.61 3.53
CA GLY A 160 3.41 -5.66 2.72
C GLY A 160 2.58 -6.10 1.51
N SER A 161 1.58 -5.30 1.12
CA SER A 161 0.81 -5.55 -0.10
C SER A 161 1.68 -5.40 -1.33
N THR A 162 1.31 -6.09 -2.41
CA THR A 162 2.09 -6.28 -3.63
C THR A 162 3.34 -7.16 -3.43
N THR A 163 4.19 -6.87 -2.44
CA THR A 163 5.45 -7.61 -2.22
C THR A 163 5.20 -9.02 -1.68
N ASN A 164 4.31 -9.20 -0.69
CA ASN A 164 3.98 -10.53 -0.18
C ASN A 164 3.31 -11.40 -1.25
N GLN A 165 2.42 -10.84 -2.06
CA GLN A 165 1.77 -11.55 -3.16
C GLN A 165 2.81 -11.98 -4.21
N LEU A 166 3.73 -11.10 -4.60
CA LEU A 166 4.83 -11.46 -5.51
C LEU A 166 5.70 -12.58 -4.97
N LEU A 167 6.11 -12.50 -3.70
CA LEU A 167 6.91 -13.55 -3.05
C LEU A 167 6.17 -14.88 -2.97
N PHE A 168 4.86 -14.86 -2.70
CA PHE A 168 4.03 -16.06 -2.71
C PHE A 168 3.98 -16.69 -4.11
N LEU A 169 3.64 -15.89 -5.12
CA LEU A 169 3.55 -16.35 -6.51
C LEU A 169 4.89 -16.87 -7.03
N ALA A 170 6.01 -16.25 -6.66
CA ALA A 170 7.35 -16.73 -6.99
C ALA A 170 7.62 -18.14 -6.42
N ARG A 171 7.19 -18.40 -5.17
CA ARG A 171 7.29 -19.73 -4.55
C ARG A 171 6.42 -20.76 -5.26
N VAL A 172 5.20 -20.40 -5.66
CA VAL A 172 4.31 -21.26 -6.47
C VAL A 172 4.97 -21.55 -7.83
N TYR A 173 5.38 -20.51 -8.57
CA TYR A 173 6.01 -20.66 -9.89
C TYR A 173 7.25 -21.56 -9.85
N ARG A 174 8.07 -21.45 -8.80
CA ARG A 174 9.25 -22.30 -8.64
C ARG A 174 8.93 -23.80 -8.74
N HIS A 175 7.77 -24.22 -8.23
CA HIS A 175 7.35 -25.63 -8.16
C HIS A 175 6.41 -26.03 -9.30
N THR A 176 5.52 -25.13 -9.74
CA THR A 176 4.50 -25.46 -10.76
C THR A 176 4.92 -25.14 -12.18
N LYS A 177 5.83 -24.16 -12.35
CA LYS A 177 6.19 -23.57 -13.65
C LYS A 177 4.98 -23.02 -14.45
N SER A 178 3.88 -22.69 -13.77
CA SER A 178 2.68 -22.12 -14.40
C SER A 178 3.00 -20.82 -15.16
N LYS A 179 2.49 -20.73 -16.38
CA LYS A 179 2.66 -19.56 -17.24
C LYS A 179 1.87 -18.37 -16.72
N GLU A 180 0.68 -18.62 -16.19
CA GLU A 180 -0.24 -17.64 -15.63
C GLU A 180 0.39 -16.98 -14.40
N VAL A 181 0.97 -17.79 -13.51
CA VAL A 181 1.72 -17.29 -12.34
C VAL A 181 2.92 -16.45 -12.78
N LEU A 182 3.69 -16.91 -13.78
CA LEU A 182 4.81 -16.13 -14.32
C LEU A 182 4.37 -14.78 -14.89
N GLN A 183 3.27 -14.75 -15.63
CA GLN A 183 2.72 -13.51 -16.19
C GLN A 183 2.30 -12.53 -15.10
N SER A 184 1.67 -13.03 -14.02
CA SER A 184 1.30 -12.20 -12.87
C SER A 184 2.52 -11.63 -12.15
N ILE A 185 3.58 -12.44 -11.95
CA ILE A 185 4.86 -11.97 -11.39
C ILE A 185 5.46 -10.87 -12.26
N GLN A 186 5.54 -11.08 -13.58
CA GLN A 186 6.07 -10.08 -14.51
C GLN A 186 5.26 -8.79 -14.49
N SER A 187 3.93 -8.88 -14.35
CA SER A 187 3.05 -7.72 -14.21
C SER A 187 3.34 -6.96 -12.90
N GLY A 188 3.50 -7.67 -11.78
CA GLY A 188 3.80 -7.03 -10.49
C GLY A 188 5.22 -6.43 -10.41
N LEU A 189 6.20 -7.02 -11.08
CA LEU A 189 7.53 -6.41 -11.22
C LEU A 189 7.47 -5.13 -12.07
N ARG A 190 6.70 -5.13 -13.16
CA ARG A 190 6.45 -3.91 -13.96
C ARG A 190 5.71 -2.85 -13.15
N TYR A 191 4.78 -3.24 -12.28
CA TYR A 191 4.12 -2.33 -11.35
C TYR A 191 5.13 -1.63 -10.44
N ILE A 192 6.03 -2.40 -9.79
CA ILE A 192 7.08 -1.85 -8.93
C ILE A 192 7.93 -0.83 -9.71
N LEU A 193 8.41 -1.19 -10.90
CA LEU A 193 9.25 -0.31 -11.72
C LEU A 193 8.50 0.95 -12.18
N ASN A 194 7.22 0.82 -12.55
CA ASN A 194 6.40 1.96 -12.96
C ASN A 194 6.11 2.92 -11.81
N ALA A 195 5.97 2.39 -10.59
CA ALA A 195 5.70 3.14 -9.38
C ALA A 195 6.92 3.91 -8.85
N GLN A 196 8.14 3.48 -9.21
CA GLN A 196 9.36 4.16 -8.79
C GLN A 196 9.40 5.59 -9.34
N TYR A 197 9.65 6.55 -8.44
CA TYR A 197 9.85 7.94 -8.80
C TYR A 197 11.14 8.13 -9.61
N PRO A 198 11.25 9.23 -10.39
CA PRO A 198 12.48 9.56 -11.11
C PRO A 198 13.74 9.65 -10.23
N ASN A 199 13.58 9.98 -8.94
CA ASN A 199 14.65 10.06 -7.96
C ASN A 199 14.89 8.76 -7.16
N GLY A 200 14.22 7.66 -7.52
CA GLY A 200 14.46 6.33 -6.97
C GLY A 200 13.60 5.93 -5.76
N GLY A 201 12.78 6.83 -5.21
CA GLY A 201 11.84 6.50 -4.14
C GLY A 201 10.56 5.81 -4.65
N TRP A 202 9.70 5.37 -3.72
CA TRP A 202 8.39 4.82 -4.05
C TRP A 202 7.27 5.49 -3.24
N PRO A 203 6.09 5.72 -3.84
CA PRO A 203 4.88 6.09 -3.11
C PRO A 203 4.41 4.96 -2.20
N GLN A 204 3.49 5.26 -1.28
CA GLN A 204 2.73 4.22 -0.58
C GLN A 204 1.72 3.55 -1.52
N VAL A 205 1.10 4.32 -2.40
CA VAL A 205 0.01 3.89 -3.29
C VAL A 205 0.36 4.24 -4.75
N TYR A 206 0.23 3.26 -5.65
CA TYR A 206 0.35 3.49 -7.08
C TYR A 206 -0.79 2.79 -7.85
N PRO A 207 -1.40 3.41 -8.88
CA PRO A 207 -1.26 4.82 -9.28
C PRO A 207 -1.48 5.80 -8.13
N LEU A 208 -0.87 6.98 -8.21
CA LEU A 208 -0.86 7.96 -7.11
C LEU A 208 -2.28 8.23 -6.58
N GLU A 209 -2.41 8.45 -5.29
CA GLU A 209 -3.72 8.65 -4.65
C GLU A 209 -3.90 10.07 -4.14
N GLY A 210 -2.80 10.81 -3.97
CA GLY A 210 -2.78 12.12 -3.36
C GLY A 210 -2.60 12.09 -1.84
N GLY A 211 -2.27 13.26 -1.29
CA GLY A 211 -1.92 13.41 0.11
C GLY A 211 -0.60 12.71 0.46
N TYR A 212 -0.45 12.28 1.71
CA TYR A 212 0.76 11.62 2.20
C TYR A 212 1.09 10.28 1.49
N HIS A 213 0.14 9.71 0.74
CA HIS A 213 0.36 8.49 -0.04
C HIS A 213 1.35 8.69 -1.20
N ASP A 214 1.54 9.94 -1.63
CA ASP A 214 2.47 10.33 -2.68
C ASP A 214 3.86 10.70 -2.12
N ASP A 215 4.11 10.51 -0.82
CA ASP A 215 5.43 10.69 -0.24
C ASP A 215 6.31 9.44 -0.44
N ILE A 216 7.63 9.62 -0.44
CA ILE A 216 8.57 8.50 -0.41
C ILE A 216 8.35 7.70 0.88
N THR A 217 7.85 6.48 0.74
CA THR A 217 7.28 5.74 1.87
C THR A 217 8.27 4.72 2.44
N PHE A 218 8.83 5.05 3.60
CA PHE A 218 9.56 4.10 4.45
C PHE A 218 8.67 3.39 5.47
N ASN A 219 7.47 3.92 5.73
CA ASN A 219 6.51 3.36 6.66
C ASN A 219 6.19 1.88 6.32
N ASP A 220 6.00 1.06 7.35
CA ASP A 220 5.75 -0.39 7.25
C ASP A 220 6.76 -1.14 6.36
N ASP A 221 8.02 -0.68 6.40
CA ASP A 221 9.15 -1.22 5.64
C ASP A 221 8.89 -1.28 4.13
N ALA A 222 7.98 -0.45 3.59
CA ALA A 222 7.52 -0.52 2.20
C ALA A 222 8.69 -0.52 1.20
N MET A 223 9.62 0.43 1.30
CA MET A 223 10.80 0.46 0.44
C MET A 223 11.77 -0.71 0.66
N VAL A 224 11.95 -1.17 1.91
CA VAL A 224 12.80 -2.33 2.21
C VAL A 224 12.23 -3.57 1.55
N HIS A 225 10.92 -3.78 1.67
CA HIS A 225 10.22 -4.88 1.01
C HIS A 225 10.36 -4.80 -0.50
N VAL A 226 10.10 -3.63 -1.12
CA VAL A 226 10.21 -3.43 -2.57
C VAL A 226 11.60 -3.77 -3.10
N LEU A 227 12.66 -3.36 -2.40
CA LEU A 227 14.05 -3.64 -2.80
C LEU A 227 14.47 -5.11 -2.59
N SER A 228 13.66 -5.90 -1.89
CA SER A 228 13.95 -7.30 -1.55
C SER A 228 13.19 -8.34 -2.36
N VAL A 229 12.28 -7.91 -3.27
CA VAL A 229 11.49 -8.79 -4.14
C VAL A 229 12.30 -9.32 -5.31
#